data_AF-A0A9E4XZH2-F1
#
_entry.id   AF-A0A9E4XZH2-F1
#
_cell.length_a   1.000
_cell.length_b   1.000
_cell.length_c   1.000
_cell.angle_alpha   90.00
_cell.angle_beta   90.00
_cell.angle_gamma   90.00
#
_symmetry.space_group_name_H-M   'P 1'
#
loop_
_entity.id
_entity.type
_entity.pdbx_description
1 polymer ?
#
loop_
_entity_poly.entity_id
_entity_poly.type
_entity_poly.pdbx_seq_one_letter_code
_entity_poly.pdbx_strand_id
1 'polypeptide(L)'
;PQEAYRRFNLGYDQTPGDYLDTRSGGGTRAFAGDPVFWQSVVAVCNYAGGDLKEVVLHPIDMGYGRPIPQRGRPVLAEGPIAQQTLTWLQDVSRPYGTEISIEGDTGFIRL
;
A
#
# COMPACT_ATOMS: atom_id res chain seq x y z
N PRO A 1 5.20 -3.83 23.73
CA PRO A 1 5.91 -3.56 25.01
C PRO A 1 5.02 -2.74 25.97
N GLN A 2 5.09 -2.97 27.29
CA GLN A 2 4.23 -2.34 28.30
C GLN A 2 4.22 -0.80 28.25
N GLU A 3 5.36 -0.20 27.92
CA GLU A 3 5.53 1.25 27.81
C GLU A 3 4.59 1.86 26.76
N ALA A 4 4.39 1.16 25.63
CA ALA A 4 3.50 1.61 24.58
C ALA A 4 2.02 1.62 25.02
N TYR A 5 1.62 0.67 25.87
CA TYR A 5 0.26 0.55 26.39
C TYR A 5 -0.05 1.66 27.41
N ARG A 6 0.92 1.97 28.29
CA ARG A 6 0.80 3.09 29.25
C ARG A 6 0.56 4.43 28.57
N ARG A 7 1.21 4.68 27.43
CA ARG A 7 1.01 5.91 26.64
C ARG A 7 -0.45 6.14 26.22
N PHE A 8 -1.22 5.07 26.04
CA PHE A 8 -2.63 5.11 25.66
C PHE A 8 -3.57 4.77 26.82
N ASN A 9 -3.06 4.75 28.05
CA ASN A 9 -3.81 4.39 29.26
C ASN A 9 -4.47 3.00 29.17
N LEU A 10 -3.79 2.03 28.54
CA LEU A 10 -4.33 0.69 28.35
C LEU A 10 -3.98 -0.25 29.52
N GLY A 11 -4.95 -1.07 29.91
CA GLY A 11 -4.86 -2.09 30.95
C GLY A 11 -4.14 -3.37 30.50
N TYR A 12 -3.90 -4.28 31.44
CA TYR A 12 -3.23 -5.56 31.20
C TYR A 12 -4.12 -6.60 30.51
N ASP A 13 -5.43 -6.40 30.53
CA ASP A 13 -6.46 -7.21 29.88
C ASP A 13 -6.67 -6.83 28.41
N GLN A 14 -6.13 -5.68 27.97
CA GLN A 14 -6.26 -5.22 26.60
C GLN A 14 -5.25 -5.89 25.67
N THR A 15 -5.76 -6.29 24.52
CA THR A 15 -5.02 -7.06 23.52
C THR A 15 -4.16 -6.16 22.65
N PRO A 16 -3.22 -6.74 21.87
CA PRO A 16 -2.55 -6.02 20.80
C PRO A 16 -3.50 -5.38 19.79
N GLY A 17 -4.69 -5.97 19.57
CA GLY A 17 -5.73 -5.39 18.72
C GLY A 17 -6.26 -4.08 19.29
N ASP A 18 -6.60 -4.05 20.57
CA ASP A 18 -7.08 -2.85 21.27
C ASP A 18 -6.03 -1.73 21.28
N TYR A 19 -4.76 -2.09 21.45
CA TYR A 19 -3.65 -1.15 21.33
C TYR A 19 -3.57 -0.52 19.93
N LEU A 20 -3.62 -1.34 18.88
CA LEU A 20 -3.53 -0.85 17.49
C LEU A 20 -4.75 0.01 17.12
N ASP A 21 -5.94 -0.39 17.53
CA ASP A 21 -7.17 0.37 17.30
C ASP A 21 -7.14 1.73 18.02
N THR A 22 -6.79 1.73 19.32
CA THR A 22 -6.65 2.95 20.11
C THR A 22 -5.60 3.88 19.50
N ARG A 23 -4.42 3.37 19.15
CA ARG A 23 -3.32 4.13 18.53
C ARG A 23 -3.72 4.74 17.18
N SER A 24 -4.56 4.05 16.41
CA SER A 24 -5.03 4.51 15.11
C SER A 24 -6.35 5.28 15.16
N GLY A 25 -6.97 5.41 16.33
CA GLY A 25 -8.28 6.04 16.49
C GLY A 25 -9.35 5.37 15.63
N GLY A 26 -9.43 4.03 15.65
CA GLY A 26 -10.34 3.28 14.78
C GLY A 26 -9.92 3.29 13.31
N GLY A 27 -8.65 3.55 13.01
CA GLY A 27 -8.16 3.69 11.64
C GLY A 27 -8.37 5.07 11.00
N THR A 28 -8.54 6.14 11.79
CA THR A 28 -8.75 7.51 11.27
C THR A 28 -7.49 8.39 11.33
N ARG A 29 -6.41 7.92 11.96
CA ARG A 29 -5.15 8.68 12.11
C ARG A 29 -3.91 7.80 11.94
N ALA A 30 -2.76 8.48 11.78
CA ALA A 30 -1.49 7.86 11.43
C ALA A 30 -1.60 7.02 10.14
N PHE A 31 -0.73 6.03 9.97
CA PHE A 31 -0.70 5.19 8.76
C PHE A 31 -2.04 4.52 8.43
N ALA A 32 -2.85 4.21 9.44
CA ALA A 32 -4.11 3.51 9.23
C ALA A 32 -5.19 4.40 8.60
N GLY A 33 -5.07 5.73 8.70
CA GLY A 33 -6.06 6.70 8.23
C GLY A 33 -5.75 7.34 6.88
N ASP A 34 -4.70 6.89 6.19
CA ASP A 34 -4.34 7.40 4.87
C ASP A 34 -4.27 6.23 3.86
N PRO A 35 -5.06 6.24 2.77
CA PRO A 35 -5.10 5.16 1.79
C PRO A 35 -3.74 4.87 1.14
N VAL A 36 -2.81 5.83 1.10
CA VAL A 36 -1.50 5.64 0.46
C VAL A 36 -0.68 4.52 1.10
N PHE A 37 -0.90 4.21 2.39
CA PHE A 37 -0.21 3.11 3.09
C PHE A 37 -0.83 1.74 2.82
N TRP A 38 -1.97 1.68 2.13
CA TRP A 38 -2.74 0.46 1.87
C TRP A 38 -2.80 0.11 0.39
N GLN A 39 -2.33 0.99 -0.48
CA GLN A 39 -2.31 0.82 -1.93
C GLN A 39 -0.86 0.81 -2.41
N SER A 40 -0.48 -0.16 -3.24
CA SER A 40 0.89 -0.28 -3.75
C SER A 40 0.93 -1.08 -5.05
N VAL A 41 2.13 -1.41 -5.54
CA VAL A 41 2.31 -2.27 -6.71
C VAL A 41 3.27 -3.41 -6.40
N VAL A 42 3.05 -4.56 -7.02
CA VAL A 42 4.04 -5.63 -7.16
C VAL A 42 4.70 -5.46 -8.52
N ALA A 43 6.03 -5.31 -8.55
CA ALA A 43 6.80 -5.14 -9.77
C ALA A 43 7.36 -6.48 -10.26
N VAL A 44 7.20 -6.75 -11.55
CA VAL A 44 7.82 -7.87 -12.27
C VAL A 44 8.83 -7.31 -13.26
N CYS A 45 10.10 -7.61 -13.06
CA CYS A 45 11.19 -7.13 -13.90
C CYS A 45 11.54 -8.16 -14.97
N ASN A 46 11.37 -7.80 -16.24
CA ASN A 46 11.65 -8.63 -17.41
C ASN A 46 13.02 -8.26 -18.00
N TYR A 47 13.95 -9.22 -17.96
CA TYR A 47 15.31 -9.07 -18.47
C TYR A 47 15.49 -9.83 -19.78
N ALA A 48 16.24 -9.26 -20.72
CA ALA A 48 16.64 -9.93 -21.96
C ALA A 48 18.08 -9.54 -22.32
N GLY A 49 18.90 -10.55 -22.64
CA GLY A 49 20.31 -10.32 -22.99
C GLY A 49 21.17 -9.76 -21.84
N GLY A 50 20.73 -9.88 -20.59
CA GLY A 50 21.41 -9.32 -19.41
C GLY A 50 20.94 -7.91 -19.02
N ASP A 51 20.15 -7.25 -19.86
CA ASP A 51 19.60 -5.93 -19.59
C ASP A 51 18.14 -5.99 -19.13
N LEU A 52 17.75 -5.05 -18.27
CA LEU A 52 16.33 -4.82 -17.96
C LEU A 52 15.66 -4.18 -19.17
N LYS A 53 14.56 -4.77 -19.66
CA LYS A 53 13.80 -4.25 -20.81
C LYS A 53 12.43 -3.72 -20.42
N GLU A 54 11.80 -4.32 -19.42
CA GLU A 54 10.47 -3.92 -18.99
C GLU A 54 10.27 -4.19 -17.50
N VAL A 55 9.53 -3.32 -16.83
CA VAL A 55 8.96 -3.56 -15.51
C VAL A 55 7.45 -3.48 -15.61
N VAL A 56 6.77 -4.59 -15.30
CA VAL A 56 5.31 -4.65 -15.22
C VAL A 56 4.89 -4.39 -13.78
N LEU A 57 3.95 -3.49 -13.58
CA LEU A 57 3.47 -3.04 -12.28
C LEU A 57 2.03 -3.51 -12.08
N HIS A 58 1.85 -4.48 -11.17
CA HIS A 58 0.54 -5.00 -10.80
C HIS A 58 0.05 -4.29 -9.52
N PRO A 59 -0.96 -3.43 -9.60
CA PRO A 59 -1.46 -2.73 -8.41
C PRO A 59 -2.11 -3.71 -7.44
N ILE A 60 -1.95 -3.40 -6.15
CA ILE A 60 -2.46 -4.19 -5.02
C ILE A 60 -3.19 -3.31 -4.01
N ASP A 61 -4.27 -3.85 -3.45
CA ASP A 61 -5.01 -3.28 -2.32
C ASP A 61 -4.74 -4.14 -1.07
N MET A 62 -4.49 -3.48 0.05
CA MET A 62 -4.32 -4.10 1.38
C MET A 62 -5.49 -3.81 2.32
N GLY A 63 -6.60 -3.30 1.78
CA GLY A 63 -7.89 -3.23 2.46
C GLY A 63 -8.11 -1.96 3.27
N TYR A 64 -7.78 -0.79 2.72
CA TYR A 64 -8.05 0.49 3.39
C TYR A 64 -9.51 0.58 3.86
N GLY A 65 -9.72 0.94 5.14
CA GLY A 65 -11.05 1.04 5.75
C GLY A 65 -11.75 -0.29 6.09
N ARG A 66 -11.21 -1.46 5.71
CA ARG A 66 -11.83 -2.78 6.04
C ARG A 66 -11.66 -3.14 7.53
N PRO A 67 -12.31 -4.16 8.10
CA PRO A 67 -12.00 -4.60 9.47
C PRO A 67 -10.56 -5.10 9.63
N ILE A 68 -9.96 -4.98 10.83
CA ILE A 68 -8.57 -5.40 11.12
C ILE A 68 -8.23 -6.81 10.59
N PRO A 69 -9.09 -7.84 10.74
CA PRO A 69 -8.79 -9.20 10.23
C PRO A 69 -8.67 -9.31 8.70
N GLN A 70 -9.14 -8.30 7.96
CA GLN A 70 -9.13 -8.25 6.50
C GLN A 70 -8.11 -7.25 5.93
N ARG A 71 -7.33 -6.60 6.80
CA ARG A 71 -6.31 -5.61 6.44
C ARG A 71 -4.93 -6.26 6.31
N GLY A 72 -4.09 -5.72 5.43
CA GLY A 72 -2.66 -6.00 5.34
C GLY A 72 -2.28 -7.17 4.43
N ARG A 73 -3.23 -8.01 4.02
CA ARG A 73 -2.99 -9.00 2.97
C ARG A 73 -3.10 -8.32 1.60
N PRO A 74 -2.05 -8.35 0.76
CA PRO A 74 -2.13 -7.81 -0.58
C PRO A 74 -3.05 -8.69 -1.45
N VAL A 75 -3.95 -8.05 -2.18
CA VAL A 75 -4.74 -8.64 -3.26
C VAL A 75 -4.62 -7.76 -4.50
N LEU A 76 -4.76 -8.33 -5.70
CA LEU A 76 -4.76 -7.54 -6.92
C LEU A 76 -5.86 -6.47 -6.84
N ALA A 77 -5.49 -5.24 -7.17
CA ALA A 77 -6.43 -4.14 -7.31
C ALA A 77 -6.93 -4.08 -8.75
N GLU A 78 -8.19 -3.68 -8.90
CA GLU A 78 -8.86 -3.51 -10.19
C GLU A 78 -9.62 -2.18 -10.21
N GLY A 79 -9.91 -1.69 -11.41
CA GLY A 79 -10.71 -0.50 -11.65
C GLY A 79 -10.21 0.73 -10.88
N PRO A 80 -11.08 1.47 -10.15
CA PRO A 80 -10.69 2.74 -9.55
C PRO A 80 -9.47 2.68 -8.63
N ILE A 81 -9.28 1.59 -7.87
CA ILE A 81 -8.14 1.46 -6.96
C ILE A 81 -6.84 1.25 -7.75
N ALA A 82 -6.88 0.41 -8.78
CA ALA A 82 -5.75 0.22 -9.68
C ALA A 82 -5.34 1.55 -10.34
N GLN A 83 -6.31 2.27 -10.90
CA GLN A 83 -6.08 3.56 -11.55
C GLN A 83 -5.52 4.61 -10.60
N GLN A 84 -6.07 4.71 -9.38
CA GLN A 84 -5.58 5.64 -8.35
C GLN A 84 -4.13 5.33 -7.98
N THR A 85 -3.83 4.06 -7.74
CA THR A 85 -2.50 3.60 -7.32
C THR A 85 -1.46 3.87 -8.41
N LEU A 86 -1.76 3.53 -9.67
CA LEU A 86 -0.85 3.70 -10.79
C LEU A 86 -0.66 5.18 -11.15
N THR A 87 -1.72 5.99 -11.12
CA THR A 87 -1.63 7.44 -11.36
C THR A 87 -0.78 8.13 -10.28
N TRP A 88 -1.03 7.79 -9.01
CA TRP A 88 -0.21 8.31 -7.91
C TRP A 88 1.26 7.93 -8.09
N LEU A 89 1.55 6.67 -8.44
CA LEU A 89 2.91 6.20 -8.67
C LEU A 89 3.57 6.92 -9.85
N GLN A 90 2.83 7.16 -10.93
CA GLN A 90 3.29 7.94 -12.09
C GLN A 90 3.68 9.37 -11.68
N ASP A 91 2.85 10.05 -10.90
CA ASP A 91 3.10 11.43 -10.46
C ASP A 91 4.33 11.55 -9.56
N VAL A 92 4.49 10.64 -8.60
CA VAL A 92 5.66 10.68 -7.69
C VAL A 92 6.95 10.20 -8.36
N SER A 93 6.86 9.42 -9.45
CA SER A 93 8.01 8.90 -10.19
C SER A 93 8.51 9.89 -11.25
N ARG A 94 7.64 10.76 -11.78
CA ARG A 94 7.96 11.73 -12.84
C ARG A 94 9.18 12.61 -12.55
N PRO A 95 9.38 13.17 -11.33
CA PRO A 95 10.56 13.99 -11.03
C PRO A 95 11.90 13.25 -11.13
N TYR A 96 11.87 11.91 -11.08
CA TYR A 96 13.04 11.05 -11.19
C TYR A 96 13.27 10.50 -12.61
N GLY A 97 12.49 10.97 -13.60
CA GLY A 97 12.63 10.58 -15.00
C GLY A 97 12.12 9.17 -15.33
N THR A 98 11.30 8.59 -14.45
CA THR A 98 10.65 7.29 -14.72
C THR A 98 9.30 7.52 -15.38
N GLU A 99 9.14 7.01 -16.60
CA GLU A 99 7.88 7.04 -17.33
C GLU A 99 7.11 5.73 -17.11
N ILE A 100 5.85 5.85 -16.70
CA ILE A 100 4.95 4.72 -16.47
C ILE A 100 3.77 4.88 -17.43
N SER A 101 3.59 3.94 -18.36
CA SER A 101 2.37 3.82 -19.16
C SER A 101 1.36 2.93 -18.46
N ILE A 102 0.08 3.30 -18.46
CA ILE A 102 -1.00 2.54 -17.84
C ILE A 102 -1.87 1.93 -18.95
N GLU A 103 -2.01 0.61 -18.95
CA GLU A 103 -2.83 -0.13 -19.91
C GLU A 103 -3.83 -1.01 -19.13
N GLY A 104 -5.10 -0.61 -19.13
CA GLY A 104 -6.08 -1.19 -18.21
C GLY A 104 -5.62 -1.02 -16.76
N ASP A 105 -5.65 -2.09 -15.97
CA ASP A 105 -5.24 -2.09 -14.56
C ASP A 105 -3.77 -2.50 -14.36
N THR A 106 -2.92 -2.36 -15.38
CA THR A 106 -1.48 -2.69 -15.30
C THR A 106 -0.62 -1.51 -15.73
N GLY A 107 0.44 -1.23 -14.97
CA GLY A 107 1.45 -0.23 -15.34
C GLY A 107 2.66 -0.88 -16.00
N PHE A 108 3.35 -0.12 -16.86
CA PHE A 108 4.55 -0.58 -17.56
C PHE A 108 5.61 0.51 -17.56
N ILE A 109 6.85 0.12 -17.26
CA ILE A 109 8.06 0.92 -17.50
C ILE A 109 8.86 0.18 -18.57
N ARG A 110 9.18 0.84 -19.69
CA ARG A 110 9.89 0.23 -20.83
C ARG A 110 11.23 0.95 -21.02
N LEU A 111 12.31 0.17 -21.18
CA LEU A 111 13.70 0.62 -21.22
C LEU A 111 14.39 0.28 -22.55
#